data_AF-A0A920G247-F1
#
_entry.id   AF-A0A920G247-F1
#
_cell.length_a   1.000
_cell.length_b   1.000
_cell.length_c   1.000
_cell.angle_alpha   90.00
_cell.angle_beta   90.00
_cell.angle_gamma   90.00
#
_symmetry.space_group_name_H-M   'P 1'
#
loop_
_entity.id
_entity.type
_entity.pdbx_description
1 polymer ?
#
loop_
_entity_poly.entity_id
_entity_poly.type
_entity_poly.pdbx_seq_one_letter_code
_entity_poly.pdbx_strand_id
1 'polypeptide(L)'
;MAANERTLTEEQLATISGNMLQKTLIDVSRTVGKRIFWELESGTRIALTQLRMEDESLVRLDLSLDHSEFRGALNFSLFRDSVLALLSGLGNTLRDENASLPVMRMLDESGQATGDRRLFGVPGVIAVDGVPNMLVMGRPVAFRARGAD
;
A
#
# COMPACT_ATOMS: atom_id res chain seq x y z
N MET A 1 6.17 -29.83 -14.90
CA MET A 1 6.75 -28.46 -14.84
C MET A 1 6.31 -27.88 -13.50
N ALA A 2 7.23 -27.73 -12.55
CA ALA A 2 6.91 -27.11 -11.27
C ALA A 2 6.78 -25.60 -11.50
N ALA A 3 5.58 -25.04 -11.30
CA ALA A 3 5.42 -23.60 -11.19
C ALA A 3 6.35 -23.15 -10.06
N ASN A 4 7.36 -22.35 -10.39
CA ASN A 4 8.33 -21.88 -9.43
C ASN A 4 7.62 -20.83 -8.56
N GLU A 5 7.01 -21.26 -7.46
CA GLU A 5 6.27 -20.40 -6.54
C GLU A 5 7.24 -19.44 -5.82
N ARG A 6 7.57 -18.31 -6.45
CA ARG A 6 8.36 -17.26 -5.79
C ARG A 6 7.44 -16.49 -4.83
N THR A 7 7.66 -16.69 -3.53
CA THR A 7 7.07 -15.86 -2.49
C THR A 7 8.01 -14.67 -2.26
N LEU A 8 7.51 -13.44 -2.45
CA LEU A 8 8.28 -12.23 -2.12
C LEU A 8 8.45 -12.11 -0.60
N THR A 9 9.64 -11.69 -0.14
CA THR A 9 9.81 -11.31 1.28
C THR A 9 9.01 -10.06 1.61
N GLU A 10 8.86 -9.77 2.90
CA GLU A 10 8.07 -8.63 3.36
C GLU A 10 8.70 -7.31 2.90
N GLU A 11 10.02 -7.24 2.95
CA GLU A 11 10.85 -6.11 2.52
C GLU A 11 10.79 -5.93 1.00
N GLN A 12 10.86 -7.02 0.23
CA GLN A 12 10.73 -6.98 -1.23
C GLN A 12 9.35 -6.46 -1.63
N LEU A 13 8.29 -7.00 -1.01
CA LEU A 13 6.93 -6.55 -1.28
C LEU A 13 6.72 -5.07 -0.90
N ALA A 14 7.23 -4.65 0.25
CA ALA A 14 7.16 -3.26 0.71
C ALA A 14 7.94 -2.32 -0.21
N THR A 15 9.14 -2.70 -0.64
CA THR A 15 9.97 -1.92 -1.57
C THR A 15 9.25 -1.74 -2.90
N ILE A 16 8.73 -2.83 -3.48
CA ILE A 16 7.99 -2.82 -4.74
C ILE A 16 6.74 -1.95 -4.61
N SER A 17 5.96 -2.14 -3.54
CA SER A 17 4.72 -1.39 -3.28
C SER A 17 4.99 0.09 -3.08
N GLY A 18 6.02 0.45 -2.29
CA GLY A 18 6.41 1.84 -2.06
C GLY A 18 6.84 2.55 -3.34
N ASN A 19 7.72 1.92 -4.14
CA ASN A 19 8.12 2.47 -5.44
C ASN A 19 6.94 2.66 -6.38
N MET A 20 6.00 1.74 -6.35
CA MET A 20 4.81 1.81 -7.19
C MET A 20 3.87 2.93 -6.75
N LEU A 21 3.64 3.12 -5.44
CA LEU A 21 2.86 4.24 -4.91
C LEU A 21 3.52 5.58 -5.25
N GLN A 22 4.84 5.69 -5.11
CA GLN A 22 5.59 6.88 -5.52
C GLN A 22 5.32 7.21 -7.00
N LYS A 23 5.54 6.24 -7.90
CA LYS A 23 5.36 6.44 -9.35
C LYS A 23 3.92 6.76 -9.75
N THR A 24 2.93 6.18 -9.08
CA THR A 24 1.52 6.25 -9.50
C THR A 24 0.73 7.37 -8.84
N LEU A 25 1.11 7.78 -7.63
CA LEU A 25 0.39 8.78 -6.85
C LEU A 25 1.17 10.09 -6.67
N ILE A 26 2.51 10.05 -6.73
CA ILE A 26 3.36 11.21 -6.43
C ILE A 26 4.02 11.79 -7.68
N ASP A 27 4.64 10.95 -8.51
CA ASP A 27 5.42 11.39 -9.69
C ASP A 27 4.52 11.73 -10.90
N VAL A 28 3.22 11.41 -10.82
CA VAL A 28 2.23 11.75 -11.85
C VAL A 28 1.83 13.22 -11.80
N SER A 29 1.23 13.71 -12.89
CA SER A 29 0.64 15.05 -12.90
C SER A 29 -0.49 15.19 -11.88
N ARG A 30 -0.72 16.41 -11.38
CA ARG A 30 -1.79 16.72 -10.41
C ARG A 30 -3.18 16.28 -10.90
N THR A 31 -3.44 16.39 -12.20
CA THR A 31 -4.72 15.97 -12.81
C THR A 31 -4.90 14.46 -12.74
N VAL A 32 -3.85 13.69 -13.07
CA VAL A 32 -3.88 12.21 -13.01
C VAL A 32 -4.01 11.75 -11.56
N GLY A 33 -3.22 12.32 -10.64
CA GLY A 33 -3.30 11.99 -9.21
C GLY A 33 -4.68 12.23 -8.62
N LYS A 34 -5.34 13.35 -8.95
CA LYS A 34 -6.72 13.64 -8.53
C LYS A 34 -7.73 12.63 -9.04
N ARG A 35 -7.61 12.24 -10.31
CA ARG A 35 -8.49 11.23 -10.90
C ARG A 35 -8.35 9.90 -10.16
N ILE A 36 -7.12 9.44 -9.93
CA ILE A 36 -6.85 8.20 -9.17
C ILE A 36 -7.42 8.32 -7.76
N PHE A 37 -7.20 9.44 -7.08
CA PHE A 37 -7.76 9.69 -5.74
C PHE A 37 -9.29 9.58 -5.72
N TRP A 38 -10.00 10.22 -6.64
CA TRP A 38 -11.47 10.14 -6.68
C TRP A 38 -11.98 8.73 -6.96
N GLU A 39 -11.31 7.99 -7.86
CA GLU A 39 -11.64 6.59 -8.10
C GLU A 39 -11.42 5.76 -6.81
N LEU A 40 -10.31 5.94 -6.09
CA LEU A 40 -10.04 5.26 -4.81
C LEU A 40 -11.04 5.64 -3.70
N GLU A 41 -11.32 6.93 -3.56
CA GLU A 41 -12.26 7.48 -2.56
C GLU A 41 -13.68 6.95 -2.77
N SER A 42 -14.09 6.73 -4.02
CA SER A 42 -15.37 6.09 -4.37
C SER A 42 -15.45 4.60 -4.03
N GLY A 43 -14.36 4.00 -3.51
CA GLY A 43 -14.26 2.57 -3.23
C GLY A 43 -13.88 1.73 -4.44
N THR A 44 -13.48 2.37 -5.55
CA THR A 44 -13.08 1.64 -6.76
C THR A 44 -11.69 1.05 -6.59
N ARG A 45 -11.54 -0.23 -6.94
CA ARG A 45 -10.24 -0.90 -7.01
C ARG A 45 -9.59 -0.59 -8.37
N ILE A 46 -8.44 0.07 -8.35
CA ILE A 46 -7.75 0.55 -9.55
C ILE A 46 -6.59 -0.37 -9.90
N ALA A 47 -6.54 -0.80 -11.17
CA ALA A 47 -5.37 -1.46 -11.72
C ALA A 47 -4.28 -0.41 -11.99
N LEU A 48 -3.18 -0.49 -11.25
CA LEU A 48 -2.13 0.52 -11.34
C LEU A 48 -1.07 0.17 -12.39
N THR A 49 -0.57 -1.08 -12.40
CA THR A 49 0.41 -1.53 -13.41
C THR A 49 0.57 -3.06 -13.41
N GLN A 50 1.32 -3.56 -14.40
CA GLN A 50 1.88 -4.90 -14.45
C GLN A 50 3.40 -4.84 -14.22
N LEU A 51 3.91 -5.59 -13.25
CA LEU A 51 5.35 -5.77 -13.04
C LEU A 51 5.81 -6.98 -13.82
N ARG A 52 6.87 -6.82 -14.62
CA ARG A 52 7.60 -7.94 -15.18
C ARG A 52 8.63 -8.43 -14.17
N MET A 53 8.49 -9.68 -13.76
CA MET A 53 9.42 -10.38 -12.89
C MET A 53 10.62 -10.87 -13.70
N GLU A 54 11.71 -11.25 -13.01
CA GLU A 54 12.92 -11.79 -13.65
C GLU A 54 12.69 -13.05 -14.48
N ASP A 55 11.65 -13.82 -14.15
CA ASP A 55 11.21 -15.01 -14.88
C ASP A 55 10.24 -14.69 -16.03
N GLU A 56 10.18 -13.42 -16.44
CA GLU A 56 9.26 -12.85 -17.43
C GLU A 56 7.78 -12.88 -17.05
N SER A 57 7.41 -13.39 -15.86
CA SER A 57 6.02 -13.37 -15.41
C SER A 57 5.52 -11.95 -15.20
N LEU A 58 4.24 -11.72 -15.52
CA LEU A 58 3.58 -10.43 -15.33
C LEU A 58 2.72 -10.47 -14.08
N VAL A 59 3.00 -9.61 -13.11
CA VAL A 59 2.18 -9.47 -11.91
C VAL A 59 1.37 -8.20 -12.01
N ARG A 60 0.04 -8.34 -12.04
CA ARG A 60 -0.86 -7.19 -11.94
C ARG A 60 -0.99 -6.74 -10.50
N LEU A 61 -0.81 -5.44 -10.27
CA LEU A 61 -1.03 -4.82 -8.97
C LEU A 61 -2.24 -3.90 -9.03
N ASP A 62 -3.13 -4.11 -8.07
CA ASP A 62 -4.32 -3.32 -7.88
C ASP A 62 -4.26 -2.58 -6.54
N LEU A 63 -4.74 -1.35 -6.51
CA LEU A 63 -4.83 -0.51 -5.32
C LEU A 63 -6.30 -0.27 -4.94
N SER A 64 -6.57 -0.29 -3.65
CA SER A 64 -7.85 0.11 -3.05
C SER A 64 -7.56 0.96 -1.83
N LEU A 65 -8.46 1.90 -1.51
CA LEU A 65 -8.37 2.70 -0.30
C LEU A 65 -9.53 2.35 0.62
N ASP A 66 -9.21 2.10 1.89
CA ASP A 66 -10.18 2.07 2.97
C ASP A 66 -10.00 3.36 3.79
N HIS A 67 -11.07 4.15 3.87
CA HIS A 67 -11.10 5.42 4.58
C HIS A 67 -12.22 5.49 5.62
N SER A 68 -12.82 4.34 5.95
CA SER A 68 -13.94 4.22 6.90
C SER A 68 -13.66 4.85 8.26
N GLU A 69 -12.40 4.77 8.73
CA GLU A 69 -11.94 5.31 10.01
C GLU A 69 -11.36 6.73 9.91
N PHE A 70 -11.37 7.36 8.74
CA PHE A 70 -10.79 8.69 8.55
C PHE A 70 -11.64 9.75 9.27
N ARG A 71 -11.00 10.56 10.11
CA ARG A 71 -11.63 11.63 10.87
C ARG A 71 -11.49 12.95 10.12
N GLY A 72 -12.62 13.47 9.64
CA GLY A 72 -12.71 14.72 8.88
C GLY A 72 -12.97 14.47 7.39
N ALA A 73 -12.76 15.49 6.56
CA ALA A 73 -12.92 15.38 5.12
C ALA A 73 -11.60 15.00 4.45
N LEU A 74 -11.50 13.77 3.95
CA LEU A 74 -10.36 13.35 3.15
C LEU A 74 -10.41 14.11 1.82
N ASN A 75 -9.35 14.86 1.51
CA ASN A 75 -9.22 15.52 0.21
C ASN A 75 -7.91 15.10 -0.45
N PHE A 76 -7.78 15.39 -1.74
CA PHE A 76 -6.60 15.00 -2.52
C PHE A 76 -5.26 15.44 -1.90
N SER A 77 -5.19 16.65 -1.33
CA SER A 77 -3.95 17.14 -0.71
C SER A 77 -3.61 16.32 0.53
N LEU A 78 -4.56 16.13 1.44
CA LEU A 78 -4.38 15.31 2.65
C LEU A 78 -4.03 13.86 2.32
N PHE A 79 -4.72 13.28 1.33
CA PHE A 79 -4.39 11.95 0.83
C PHE A 79 -2.94 11.89 0.34
N ARG A 80 -2.53 12.81 -0.53
CA ARG A 80 -1.16 12.84 -1.07
C ARG A 80 -0.12 13.04 0.04
N ASP A 81 -0.39 13.91 1.01
CA ASP A 81 0.50 14.16 2.14
C ASP A 81 0.62 12.92 3.04
N SER A 82 -0.48 12.20 3.28
CA SER A 82 -0.45 10.94 4.03
C SER A 82 0.34 9.84 3.31
N VAL A 83 0.26 9.77 1.96
CA VAL A 83 1.06 8.84 1.14
C VAL A 83 2.54 9.23 1.20
N LEU A 84 2.89 10.51 1.13
CA LEU A 84 4.27 10.98 1.27
C LEU A 84 4.85 10.64 2.65
N ALA A 85 4.08 10.87 3.72
CA ALA A 85 4.47 10.51 5.08
C ALA A 85 4.71 9.00 5.21
N LEU A 86 3.81 8.18 4.65
CA LEU A 86 3.93 6.72 4.61
C LEU A 86 5.20 6.28 3.87
N LEU A 87 5.46 6.83 2.68
CA LEU A 87 6.63 6.49 1.86
C LEU A 87 7.95 6.91 2.53
N SER A 88 7.95 8.06 3.22
CA SER A 88 9.09 8.51 4.00
C SER A 88 9.38 7.55 5.15
N GLY A 89 8.37 7.20 5.94
CA GLY A 89 8.51 6.23 7.03
C GLY A 89 8.99 4.88 6.52
N LEU A 90 8.37 4.37 5.45
CA LEU A 90 8.71 3.07 4.87
C LEU A 90 10.15 3.05 4.34
N GLY A 91 10.56 4.09 3.64
CA GLY A 91 11.92 4.23 3.13
C GLY A 91 12.97 4.36 4.23
N ASN A 92 12.61 4.90 5.40
CA ASN A 92 13.51 4.95 6.56
C ASN A 92 13.64 3.58 7.21
N THR A 93 12.52 2.87 7.43
CA THR A 93 12.53 1.52 8.01
C THR A 93 13.28 0.52 7.13
N LEU A 94 13.11 0.58 5.80
CA LEU A 94 13.77 -0.33 4.87
C LEU A 94 15.28 -0.08 4.72
N ARG A 95 15.78 1.11 5.09
CA ARG A 95 17.21 1.44 5.05
C ARG A 95 17.94 1.09 6.35
N ASP A 96 17.20 0.89 7.43
CA ASP A 96 17.78 0.52 8.71
C ASP A 96 18.06 -0.99 8.72
N GLU A 97 19.33 -1.35 8.52
CA GLU A 97 19.79 -2.74 8.49
C GLU A 97 19.55 -3.49 9.81
N ASN A 98 19.31 -2.77 10.92
CA ASN A 98 19.04 -3.36 12.23
C ASN A 98 17.54 -3.46 12.55
N ALA A 99 16.68 -2.86 11.73
CA ALA A 99 15.24 -2.89 11.92
C ALA A 99 14.59 -3.94 11.02
N SER A 100 13.74 -4.80 11.61
CA SER A 100 12.83 -5.63 10.82
C SER A 100 11.57 -4.84 10.49
N LEU A 101 11.05 -4.99 9.28
CA LEU A 101 9.81 -4.34 8.87
C LEU A 101 8.65 -4.91 9.71
N PRO A 102 8.00 -4.11 10.59
CA PRO A 102 6.94 -4.64 11.43
C PRO A 102 5.73 -5.02 10.58
N VAL A 103 5.13 -6.18 10.85
CA VAL A 103 3.90 -6.63 10.21
C VAL A 103 2.85 -6.96 11.26
N MET A 104 1.68 -6.36 11.12
CA MET A 104 0.56 -6.46 12.06
C MET A 104 -0.61 -7.21 11.41
N ARG A 105 -1.40 -7.90 12.24
CA ARG A 105 -2.67 -8.50 11.83
C ARG A 105 -3.80 -7.55 12.20
N MET A 106 -4.77 -7.39 11.29
CA MET A 106 -6.02 -6.72 11.64
C MET A 106 -6.85 -7.67 12.50
N LEU A 107 -7.35 -7.15 13.62
CA LEU A 107 -8.21 -7.86 14.54
C LEU A 107 -9.58 -7.16 14.59
N ASP A 108 -10.67 -7.90 14.79
CA ASP A 108 -11.97 -7.33 15.14
C ASP A 108 -12.01 -6.97 16.62
N GLU A 109 -13.14 -6.40 17.04
CA GLU A 109 -13.47 -6.11 18.43
C GLU A 109 -13.44 -7.34 19.34
N SER A 110 -13.54 -8.56 18.77
CA SER A 110 -13.43 -9.83 19.51
C SER A 110 -11.99 -10.36 19.60
N GLY A 111 -11.01 -9.63 19.04
CA GLY A 111 -9.61 -10.04 18.99
C GLY A 111 -9.30 -11.11 17.93
N GLN A 112 -10.24 -11.40 17.04
CA GLN A 112 -10.09 -12.39 15.99
C GLN A 112 -9.59 -11.73 14.70
N ALA A 113 -8.77 -12.45 13.93
CA ALA A 113 -8.21 -11.90 12.70
C ALA A 113 -9.31 -11.63 11.65
N THR A 114 -9.43 -10.38 11.20
CA THR A 114 -10.54 -9.92 10.34
C THR A 114 -10.34 -10.13 8.84
N GLY A 115 -9.31 -10.86 8.42
CA GLY A 115 -9.20 -11.30 7.04
C GLY A 115 -7.80 -11.69 6.59
N ASP A 116 -7.68 -11.90 5.27
CA ASP A 116 -6.45 -12.31 4.58
C ASP A 116 -5.48 -11.15 4.31
N ARG A 117 -5.58 -10.05 5.07
CA ARG A 117 -4.73 -8.87 4.94
C ARG A 117 -3.88 -8.66 6.18
N ARG A 118 -2.60 -8.40 5.97
CA ARG A 118 -1.68 -7.92 7.00
C ARG A 118 -1.36 -6.45 6.74
N LEU A 119 -0.95 -5.72 7.76
CA LEU A 119 -0.56 -4.32 7.66
C LEU A 119 0.95 -4.19 7.88
N PHE A 120 1.63 -3.39 7.08
CA PHE A 120 2.97 -2.93 7.45
C PHE A 120 2.84 -1.91 8.58
N GLY A 121 3.52 -2.14 9.70
CA GLY A 121 3.46 -1.32 10.91
C GLY A 121 4.17 0.03 10.79
N VAL A 122 4.18 0.61 9.59
CA VAL A 122 4.78 1.90 9.28
C VAL A 122 3.66 2.84 8.82
N PRO A 123 3.18 3.73 9.69
CA PRO A 123 2.08 4.64 9.35
C PRO A 123 2.58 5.92 8.69
N GLY A 124 1.80 6.43 7.72
CA GLY A 124 1.84 7.82 7.29
C GLY A 124 0.87 8.64 8.14
N VAL A 125 1.40 9.46 9.04
CA VAL A 125 0.59 10.24 9.98
C VAL A 125 0.42 11.67 9.47
N ILE A 126 -0.83 12.13 9.42
CA ILE A 126 -1.18 13.53 9.17
C ILE A 126 -2.12 14.04 10.27
N ALA A 127 -2.10 15.33 10.55
CA ALA A 127 -3.04 15.95 11.48
C ALA A 127 -4.06 16.80 10.70
N VAL A 128 -5.34 16.60 11.00
CA VAL A 128 -6.45 17.40 10.47
C VAL A 128 -7.12 18.06 11.67
N ASP A 129 -7.09 19.38 11.75
CA ASP A 129 -7.64 20.16 12.88
C ASP A 129 -7.16 19.66 14.26
N GLY A 130 -5.87 19.27 14.34
CA GLY A 130 -5.27 18.74 15.56
C GLY A 130 -5.60 17.27 15.86
N VAL A 131 -6.43 16.61 15.04
CA VAL A 131 -6.75 15.19 15.16
C VAL A 131 -5.85 14.37 14.24
N PRO A 132 -5.08 13.40 14.77
CA PRO A 132 -4.23 12.55 13.94
C PRO A 132 -5.06 11.55 13.13
N ASN A 133 -4.73 11.43 11.85
CA ASN A 133 -5.19 10.39 10.94
C ASN A 133 -3.96 9.59 10.48
N MET A 134 -4.11 8.27 10.38
CA MET A 134 -3.03 7.35 10.03
C MET A 134 -3.38 6.59 8.76
N LEU A 135 -2.53 6.71 7.74
CA LEU A 135 -2.57 5.85 6.56
C LEU A 135 -1.60 4.69 6.78
N VAL A 136 -2.09 3.46 6.62
CA VAL A 136 -1.27 2.25 6.77
C VAL A 136 -1.35 1.42 5.50
N MET A 137 -0.23 0.81 5.10
CA MET A 137 -0.18 -0.01 3.90
C MET A 137 -0.61 -1.45 4.20
N GLY A 138 -1.68 -1.90 3.55
CA GLY A 138 -2.11 -3.29 3.57
C GLY A 138 -1.38 -4.16 2.55
N ARG A 139 -1.18 -5.44 2.90
CA ARG A 139 -0.66 -6.49 2.04
C ARG A 139 -1.54 -7.74 2.10
N PRO A 140 -1.61 -8.54 1.04
CA PRO A 140 -2.18 -9.88 1.12
C PRO A 140 -1.32 -10.79 2.01
N VAL A 141 -1.94 -11.81 2.61
CA VAL A 141 -1.24 -12.85 3.38
C VAL A 141 -0.25 -13.63 2.52
N ALA A 142 -0.60 -13.91 1.27
CA ALA A 142 0.30 -14.48 0.27
C ALA A 142 0.25 -13.63 -1.01
N PHE A 143 1.40 -13.14 -1.45
CA PHE A 143 1.53 -12.52 -2.77
C PHE A 143 1.96 -13.61 -3.76
N ARG A 144 1.04 -14.00 -4.63
CA ARG A 144 1.31 -14.93 -5.73
C ARG A 144 1.34 -14.16 -7.04
N ALA A 145 2.48 -14.22 -7.73
CA ALA A 145 2.59 -13.83 -9.12
C ALA A 145 1.69 -14.76 -9.95
N ARG A 146 0.46 -14.33 -10.27
CA ARG A 146 -0.34 -15.04 -11.26
C ARG A 146 0.19 -14.65 -12.63
N GLY A 147 0.76 -15.62 -13.35
CA GLY A 147 1.04 -15.46 -14.77
C GLY A 147 -0.24 -15.04 -15.50
N ALA A 148 -0.11 -14.09 -16.42
CA ALA A 148 -1.19 -13.74 -17.33
C ALA A 148 -1.44 -14.97 -18.22
N ASP A 149 -2.62 -15.57 -18.10
CA ASP A 149 -3.18 -16.47 -19.12
C ASP A 149 -3.48 -15.68 -20.41
#